data_AF-A0A7P0T946-F1
#
_entry.id   AF-A0A7P0T946-F1
#
_cell.length_a   1.000
_cell.length_b   1.000
_cell.length_c   1.000
_cell.angle_alpha   90.00
_cell.angle_beta   90.00
_cell.angle_gamma   90.00
#
_symmetry.space_group_name_H-M   'P 1'
#
loop_
_entity.id
_entity.type
_entity.pdbx_description
1 polymer ?
#
loop_
_entity_poly.entity_id
_entity_poly.type
_entity_poly.pdbx_seq_one_letter_code
_entity_poly.pdbx_strand_id
1 'polypeptide(L)' 'MDELQLFRGDTVLLKGKKRREAVCIVLSDDTCSDEKIRMNRVVRNNLRVRLGDVIRRHFSCPWWDACCGVQSGGNRS' A
#
# COMPACT_ATOMS: atom_id res chain seq x y z
N MET A 1 -9.28 -10.41 8.14
CA MET A 1 -9.27 -8.99 7.69
C MET A 1 -9.54 -7.99 8.83
N ASP A 2 -10.33 -8.35 9.86
CA ASP A 2 -10.65 -7.48 11.00
C ASP A 2 -9.45 -7.14 11.91
N GLU A 3 -8.51 -8.07 12.11
CA GLU A 3 -7.31 -7.81 12.94
C GLU A 3 -6.37 -6.75 12.34
N LEU A 4 -6.43 -6.55 11.02
CA LEU A 4 -5.60 -5.56 10.35
C LEU A 4 -6.31 -4.25 10.08
N GLN A 5 -7.60 -4.13 10.45
CA GLN A 5 -8.44 -2.94 10.21
C GLN A 5 -8.38 -2.40 8.77
N LEU A 6 -8.11 -3.28 7.79
CA LEU A 6 -8.03 -2.89 6.37
C LEU A 6 -9.41 -3.03 5.74
N PHE A 7 -9.90 -1.96 5.13
CA PHE A 7 -11.12 -1.98 4.36
C PHE A 7 -10.81 -2.29 2.88
N ARG A 8 -11.83 -2.78 2.16
CA ARG A 8 -11.73 -2.94 0.69
C ARG A 8 -11.45 -1.58 0.07
N GLY A 9 -10.37 -1.49 -0.71
CA GLY A 9 -10.00 -0.25 -1.41
C GLY A 9 -8.97 0.61 -0.68
N ASP A 10 -8.51 0.22 0.51
CA ASP A 10 -7.44 0.95 1.19
C ASP A 10 -6.11 0.85 0.42
N THR A 11 -5.39 1.96 0.42
CA THR A 11 -4.08 2.07 -0.19
C THR A 11 -3.02 1.79 0.87
N VAL A 12 -2.25 0.72 0.67
CA VAL A 12 -1.16 0.33 1.57
C VAL A 12 0.19 0.60 0.93
N LEU A 13 1.10 1.16 1.71
CA LEU A 13 2.49 1.32 1.31
C LEU A 13 3.30 0.11 1.81
N LEU A 14 3.87 -0.62 0.85
CA LEU A 14 4.74 -1.77 1.12
C LEU A 14 6.20 -1.33 1.04
N LYS A 15 6.96 -1.55 2.12
CA LYS A 15 8.42 -1.34 2.12
C LYS A 15 9.13 -2.67 1.91
N GLY A 16 9.79 -2.79 0.77
CA GLY A 16 10.59 -3.95 0.36
C GLY A 16 12.06 -3.82 0.76
N LYS A 17 12.87 -4.72 0.21
CA LYS A 17 14.33 -4.70 0.41
C LYS A 17 14.96 -3.60 -0.46
N LYS A 18 16.20 -3.21 -0.12
CA LYS A 18 16.97 -2.18 -0.85
C LYS A 18 16.24 -0.84 -1.02
N ARG A 19 15.54 -0.37 0.02
CA ARG A 19 14.78 0.91 0.04
C ARG A 19 13.77 1.04 -1.12
N ARG A 20 13.25 -0.07 -1.62
CA ARG A 20 12.20 -0.05 -2.64
C ARG A 20 10.84 -0.07 -1.97
N GLU A 21 9.98 0.80 -2.44
CA GLU A 21 8.63 0.95 -1.93
C GLU A 21 7.63 0.75 -3.07
N ALA A 22 6.47 0.19 -2.76
CA ALA A 22 5.40 0.00 -3.72
C ALA A 22 4.07 0.28 -3.04
N VAL A 23 3.21 0.99 -3.76
CA VAL A 23 1.83 1.25 -3.34
C VAL A 23 0.97 0.12 -3.88
N CYS A 24 0.09 -0.44 -3.04
CA CYS A 24 -0.81 -1.52 -3.39
C CYS A 24 -2.21 -1.24 -2.85
N ILE A 25 -3.23 -1.73 -3.54
CA ILE A 25 -4.62 -1.61 -3.13
C ILE A 25 -5.05 -2.95 -2.51
N VAL A 26 -5.76 -2.87 -1.39
CA VAL A 26 -6.23 -4.06 -0.68
C VAL A 26 -7.54 -4.55 -1.28
N LEU A 27 -7.55 -5.82 -1.66
CA LEU A 27 -8.73 -6.57 -2.11
C LEU A 27 -9.00 -7.70 -1.13
N SER A 28 -10.26 -7.97 -0.80
CA SER A 28 -10.62 -9.14 0.01
C SER A 28 -10.82 -10.34 -0.89
N ASP A 29 -10.16 -11.43 -0.52
CA ASP A 29 -10.26 -12.74 -1.15
C ASP A 29 -10.43 -13.77 -0.03
N ASP A 30 -11.59 -14.43 0.02
CA ASP A 30 -11.97 -15.36 1.07
C ASP A 30 -11.26 -16.73 0.94
N THR A 31 -10.53 -16.94 -0.16
CA THR A 31 -9.74 -18.17 -0.40
C THR A 31 -8.32 -18.09 0.17
N CYS A 32 -7.92 -16.95 0.72
CA CYS A 32 -6.60 -16.73 1.29
C CYS A 32 -6.62 -16.88 2.81
N SER A 33 -5.67 -17.65 3.35
CA SER A 33 -5.41 -17.69 4.79
C SER A 33 -4.89 -16.34 5.29
N ASP A 34 -5.35 -15.88 6.46
CA ASP A 34 -5.00 -14.58 7.05
C ASP A 34 -3.49 -14.37 7.26
N GLU A 35 -2.71 -15.45 7.39
CA GLU A 35 -1.25 -15.39 7.54
C GLU A 35 -0.51 -15.02 6.25
N LYS A 36 -1.18 -15.05 5.09
CA LYS A 36 -0.53 -14.93 3.77
C LYS A 36 -1.16 -13.82 2.94
N ILE A 37 -0.30 -13.04 2.29
CA ILE A 37 -0.71 -11.97 1.36
C ILE A 37 -0.38 -12.40 -0.06
N ARG A 38 -1.39 -12.46 -0.93
CA ARG A 38 -1.19 -12.62 -2.37
C ARG A 38 -0.78 -11.28 -2.98
N MET A 39 0.26 -11.30 -3.80
CA MET A 39 0.76 -10.13 -4.53
C MET A 39 1.10 -10.50 -5.96
N ASN A 40 0.85 -9.57 -6.88
CA ASN A 40 1.20 -9.74 -8.28
C ASN A 40 2.73 -9.89 -8.45
N ARG A 41 3.15 -10.63 -9.47
CA ARG A 41 4.57 -10.85 -9.83
C ARG A 41 5.32 -9.52 -10.05
N VAL A 42 4.65 -8.52 -10.61
CA VAL A 42 5.23 -7.19 -10.85
C VAL A 42 5.61 -6.49 -9.54
N VAL A 43 4.70 -6.49 -8.55
CA VAL A 43 4.94 -5.91 -7.22
C VAL A 43 6.11 -6.61 -6.53
N ARG A 44 6.17 -7.94 -6.63
CA ARG A 44 7.25 -8.76 -6.09
C ARG A 44 8.62 -8.40 -6.68
N ASN A 45 8.68 -8.24 -8.00
CA ASN A 45 9.90 -7.81 -8.71
C ASN A 45 10.30 -6.38 -8.35
N ASN A 46 9.32 -5.49 -8.20
CA ASN A 46 9.56 -4.12 -7.76
C ASN A 46 10.19 -4.10 -6.37
N LEU A 47 9.63 -4.83 -5.40
CA LEU A 47 10.12 -4.88 -4.01
C LEU A 47 11.38 -5.74 -3.81
N ARG A 48 11.80 -6.52 -4.83
CA ARG A 48 12.93 -7.48 -4.77
C ARG A 48 12.78 -8.50 -3.63
N VAL A 49 11.57 -9.01 -3.44
CA VAL A 49 11.21 -9.98 -2.39
C VAL A 49 10.94 -11.36 -3.02
N ARG A 50 11.20 -12.44 -2.27
CA ARG A 50 10.90 -13.82 -2.69
C ARG A 50 9.66 -14.36 -1.97
N LEU A 51 9.14 -15.52 -2.41
CA LEU A 51 8.07 -16.22 -1.67
C LEU A 51 8.61 -16.60 -0.28
N GLY A 52 7.87 -16.25 0.78
CA GLY A 52 8.28 -16.47 2.17
C GLY A 52 9.03 -15.32 2.83
N ASP A 53 9.39 -14.27 2.10
CA ASP A 53 9.94 -13.05 2.73
C ASP A 53 8.83 -12.30 3.48
N VAL A 54 9.15 -11.83 4.69
CA VAL A 54 8.28 -10.98 5.50
C VAL A 54 8.45 -9.52 5.07
N ILE A 55 7.32 -8.86 4.79
CA ILE A 55 7.27 -7.46 4.37
C ILE A 55 6.51 -6.68 5.42
N ARG A 56 7.05 -5.52 5.82
CA ARG A 56 6.33 -4.62 6.72
C ARG A 56 5.34 -3.80 5.89
N ARG A 57 4.07 -3.88 6.27
CA ARG A 57 3.03 -2.96 5.78
C ARG A 57 3.11 -1.68 6.59
N HIS A 58 3.11 -0.55 5.90
CA HIS A 58 2.87 0.74 6.51
C HIS A 58 1.42 1.15 6.20
N PHE A 59 0.64 1.39 7.25
CA PHE A 59 -0.72 1.88 7.12
C PHE A 59 -0.68 3.33 6.68
N SER A 60 -1.26 3.63 5.52
CA SER A 60 -1.44 5.00 5.06
C SER A 60 -2.87 5.41 5.33
N CYS A 61 -3.08 6.18 6.40
CA CYS A 61 -4.32 6.92 6.66
C CYS A 61 -3.97 8.06 7.64
N PRO A 62 -4.53 9.29 7.59
CA PRO A 62 -5.42 9.93 6.61
C PRO A 62 -4.90 11.30 6.04
N TRP A 63 -3.64 11.69 6.23
CA TRP A 63 -3.19 13.08 5.94
C TRP A 63 -2.30 13.27 4.69
N TRP A 64 -2.35 12.37 3.71
CA TRP A 64 -1.51 12.51 2.51
C TRP A 64 -2.16 13.38 1.40
N ASP A 65 -3.49 13.49 1.36
CA ASP A 65 -4.20 14.27 0.31
C ASP A 65 -4.85 15.59 0.79
N ALA A 66 -4.50 16.10 1.97
CA ALA A 66 -4.76 17.51 2.26
C ALA A 66 -3.79 18.45 1.51
N CYS A 67 -2.64 17.95 1.04
CA CYS A 67 -1.57 18.78 0.44
C CYS A 67 -1.40 18.64 -1.08
N CYS A 68 -1.89 17.58 -1.72
CA CYS A 68 -1.71 17.39 -3.17
C CYS A 68 -2.77 18.11 -4.05
N GLY A 69 -3.72 18.84 -3.46
CA GLY A 69 -4.91 19.37 -4.15
C GLY A 69 -5.15 20.89 -4.15
N VAL A 70 -4.19 21.76 -3.80
CA VAL A 70 -4.31 23.22 -4.10
C VAL A 70 -3.07 23.71 -4.82
N GLN A 71 -2.98 23.40 -6.11
CA GLN A 71 -2.40 24.28 -7.11
C GLN A 71 -3.56 24.96 -7.84
N SER A 72 -4.15 25.96 -7.22
CA SER A 72 -5.00 26.93 -7.92
C SER A 72 -4.29 28.28 -7.83
N GLY A 73 -3.63 28.64 -8.93
CA GLY A 73 -3.14 29.99 -9.15
C GLY A 73 -4.25 31.00 -8.91
N GLY A 74 -3.92 32.07 -8.23
CA GLY A 74 -4.88 33.10 -7.86
C GLY A 74 -4.15 34.34 -7.40
N ASN A 75 -3.56 35.04 -8.38
CA ASN A 75 -3.13 36.42 -8.28
C ASN A 75 -4.23 37.25 -7.58
N ARG A 76 -3.93 37.83 -6.43
CA ARG A 76 -4.69 38.94 -5.85
C ARG A 76 -3.70 39.87 -5.18
N SER A 77 -3.35 40.88 -5.97
CA SER A 77 -3.20 42.31 -5.65
C SER A 77 -2.71 42.68 -4.25
#